data_AF-A0A3P7G5W9-F1
#
_entry.id   AF-A0A3P7G5W9-F1
#
_cell.length_a   1.000
_cell.length_b   1.000
_cell.length_c   1.000
_cell.angle_alpha   90.00
_cell.angle_beta   90.00
_cell.angle_gamma   90.00
#
_symmetry.space_group_name_H-M   'P 1'
#
loop_
_entity.id
_entity.type
_entity.pdbx_description
1 polymer ?
#
loop_
_entity_poly.entity_id
_entity_poly.type
_entity_poly.pdbx_seq_one_letter_code
_entity_poly.pdbx_strand_id
1 'polypeptide(L)'
;MRIKKKYESGAATNYITRGRALKKLQLSLKDFRRLCILKGVYPHEPLHKKKVNKGSTENRVYYYAKDINFLASEPIIRKFREYKIFLRKLTTAKAKRDEGRIKKLYENRPEYQLDHIVKERYPTFESALRDLDDALCLLFAFAVLPHTKIITSSLVASSRRLTAEFNHYIIESNSLNKTVYQ
;
A
#
# COMPACT_ATOMS: atom_id res chain seq x y z
N MET A 1 10.18 15.64 -41.30
CA MET A 1 9.63 15.26 -39.97
C MET A 1 9.20 16.53 -39.22
N ARG A 2 8.02 16.56 -38.58
CA ARG A 2 7.62 17.68 -37.71
C ARG A 2 8.57 17.77 -36.49
N ILE A 3 8.99 18.98 -36.12
CA ILE A 3 9.81 19.23 -34.92
C ILE A 3 9.04 18.72 -33.69
N LYS A 4 9.63 17.80 -32.92
CA LYS A 4 9.05 17.31 -31.67
C LYS A 4 9.04 18.43 -30.63
N LYS A 5 7.92 18.63 -29.93
CA LYS A 5 7.87 19.66 -28.89
C LYS A 5 8.78 19.27 -27.72
N LYS A 6 9.34 20.28 -27.07
CA LYS A 6 10.19 20.10 -25.88
C LYS A 6 9.42 19.33 -24.80
N TYR A 7 10.09 18.37 -24.17
CA TYR A 7 9.56 17.52 -23.09
C TYR A 7 8.51 16.46 -23.48
N GLU A 8 8.26 16.23 -24.77
CA GLU A 8 7.39 15.14 -25.26
C GLU A 8 8.15 13.83 -25.50
N SER A 9 9.46 13.81 -25.27
CA SER A 9 10.30 12.63 -25.48
C SER A 9 11.43 12.49 -24.46
N GLY A 10 11.91 11.26 -24.31
CA GLY A 10 13.05 10.89 -23.47
C GLY A 10 12.73 10.89 -21.98
N ALA A 11 13.72 11.21 -21.14
CA ALA A 11 13.58 11.16 -19.67
C ALA A 11 12.38 11.97 -19.12
N ALA A 12 11.91 13.00 -19.83
CA ALA A 12 10.77 13.79 -19.42
C ALA A 12 9.44 13.01 -19.40
N THR A 13 9.30 11.97 -20.24
CA THR A 13 8.09 11.12 -20.30
C THR A 13 8.16 9.93 -19.35
N ASN A 14 9.36 9.54 -18.91
CA ASN A 14 9.56 8.36 -18.07
C ASN A 14 9.08 8.56 -16.64
N TYR A 15 8.99 9.81 -16.19
CA TYR A 15 8.61 10.15 -14.82
C TYR A 15 7.33 10.96 -14.77
N ILE A 16 6.56 10.75 -13.70
CA ILE A 16 5.37 11.52 -13.39
C ILE A 16 5.46 12.03 -11.95
N THR A 17 5.18 13.32 -11.74
CA THR A 17 5.12 13.90 -10.39
C THR A 17 3.98 13.28 -9.58
N ARG A 18 4.13 13.13 -8.27
CA ARG A 18 3.07 12.66 -7.35
C ARG A 18 1.72 13.36 -7.58
N GLY A 19 1.71 14.68 -7.74
CA GLY A 19 0.48 15.45 -7.96
C GLY A 19 -0.25 15.04 -9.26
N ARG A 20 0.49 14.76 -10.34
CA ARG A 20 -0.10 14.25 -11.58
C ARG A 20 -0.53 12.79 -11.46
N ALA A 21 0.22 11.95 -10.74
CA ALA A 21 -0.18 10.57 -10.47
C ALA A 21 -1.50 10.48 -9.70
N LEU A 22 -1.67 11.32 -8.66
CA LEU A 22 -2.93 11.44 -7.91
C LEU A 22 -4.11 11.83 -8.81
N LYS A 23 -3.93 12.86 -9.65
CA LYS A 23 -4.96 13.30 -10.61
C LYS A 23 -5.31 12.20 -11.61
N LYS A 24 -4.31 11.46 -12.10
CA LYS A 24 -4.49 10.38 -13.07
C LYS A 24 -5.27 9.19 -12.50
N LEU A 25 -4.94 8.75 -11.29
CA LEU A 25 -5.60 7.61 -10.64
C LEU A 25 -6.93 7.99 -9.95
N GLN A 26 -7.20 9.29 -9.78
CA GLN A 26 -8.37 9.83 -9.09
C GLN A 26 -8.48 9.33 -7.63
N LEU A 27 -7.33 9.25 -6.95
CA LEU A 27 -7.23 8.77 -5.56
C LEU A 27 -6.88 9.91 -4.60
N SER A 28 -7.27 9.75 -3.33
CA SER A 28 -6.78 10.60 -2.25
C SER A 28 -5.29 10.31 -1.99
N LEU A 29 -4.57 11.23 -1.33
CA LEU A 29 -3.18 10.98 -0.96
C LEU A 29 -3.01 9.73 -0.07
N LYS A 30 -3.98 9.49 0.83
CA LYS A 30 -3.97 8.33 1.73
C LYS A 30 -4.14 7.02 0.95
N ASP A 31 -5.11 6.97 0.04
CA ASP A 31 -5.37 5.77 -0.76
C ASP A 31 -4.25 5.51 -1.76
N PHE A 32 -3.69 6.57 -2.35
CA PHE A 32 -2.52 6.46 -3.23
C PHE A 32 -1.30 5.91 -2.50
N ARG A 33 -0.99 6.41 -1.31
CA ARG A 33 0.10 5.87 -0.47
C ARG A 33 -0.14 4.40 -0.14
N ARG A 34 -1.37 4.05 0.24
CA ARG A 34 -1.74 2.66 0.53
C ARG A 34 -1.55 1.77 -0.70
N LEU A 35 -2.01 2.21 -1.87
CA LEU A 35 -1.83 1.48 -3.13
C LEU A 35 -0.35 1.26 -3.45
N CYS A 36 0.47 2.31 -3.31
CA CYS A 36 1.90 2.23 -3.55
C CYS A 36 2.59 1.21 -2.64
N ILE A 37 2.25 1.17 -1.35
CA ILE A 37 2.80 0.18 -0.41
C ILE A 37 2.39 -1.24 -0.82
N LEU A 38 1.10 -1.45 -1.13
CA LEU A 38 0.58 -2.78 -1.46
C LEU A 38 1.22 -3.34 -2.73
N LYS A 39 1.42 -2.52 -3.76
CA LYS A 39 2.01 -2.94 -5.04
C LYS A 39 3.53 -2.79 -5.11
N GLY A 40 4.18 -2.28 -4.06
CA GLY A 40 5.64 -2.07 -4.04
C GLY A 40 6.11 -0.99 -5.02
N VAL A 41 5.34 0.08 -5.21
CA VAL A 41 5.72 1.22 -6.07
C VAL A 41 6.34 2.33 -5.24
N TYR A 42 7.63 2.61 -5.48
CA TYR A 42 8.42 3.56 -4.72
C TYR A 42 8.69 4.86 -5.49
N PRO A 43 8.91 5.98 -4.80
CA PRO A 43 9.36 7.20 -5.45
C PRO A 43 10.79 7.06 -5.99
N HIS A 44 11.08 7.73 -7.10
CA HIS A 44 12.39 7.75 -7.74
C HIS A 44 12.91 9.17 -7.91
N GLU A 45 14.23 9.30 -7.90
CA GLU A 45 14.93 10.55 -8.17
C GLU A 45 15.44 10.57 -9.63
N PRO A 46 14.92 11.44 -10.51
CA PRO A 46 15.39 11.50 -11.89
C PRO A 46 16.81 12.09 -11.98
N LEU A 47 17.67 11.47 -12.79
CA LEU A 47 19.04 11.96 -13.06
C LEU A 47 19.07 13.42 -13.54
N HIS A 48 18.08 13.83 -14.35
CA HIS A 48 17.97 15.19 -14.88
C HIS A 48 16.66 15.87 -14.44
N LYS A 49 16.56 16.21 -13.14
CA LYS A 49 15.36 16.83 -12.53
C LYS A 49 14.82 18.02 -13.32
N LYS A 50 15.67 18.96 -13.74
CA LYS A 50 15.25 20.15 -14.52
C LYS A 50 14.53 19.77 -15.81
N LYS A 51 15.02 18.74 -16.54
CA LYS A 51 14.40 18.28 -17.80
C LYS A 51 13.04 17.62 -17.54
N VAL A 52 12.94 16.83 -16.48
CA VAL A 52 11.67 16.17 -16.09
C VAL A 52 10.64 17.18 -15.58
N ASN A 53 11.08 18.18 -14.82
CA ASN A 53 10.21 19.21 -14.26
C ASN A 53 9.93 20.38 -15.23
N LYS A 54 10.14 20.18 -16.53
CA LYS A 54 9.91 21.18 -17.59
C LYS A 54 10.61 22.53 -17.34
N GLY A 55 11.79 22.49 -16.71
CA GLY A 55 12.63 23.67 -16.41
C GLY A 55 12.59 24.11 -14.94
N SER A 56 11.60 23.68 -14.15
CA SER A 56 11.52 24.06 -12.73
C SER A 56 12.55 23.33 -11.85
N THR A 57 13.11 24.04 -10.89
CA THR A 57 14.05 23.52 -9.88
C THR A 57 13.36 23.06 -8.59
N GLU A 58 12.03 23.15 -8.51
CA GLU A 58 11.28 22.71 -7.33
C GLU A 58 11.51 21.22 -7.03
N ASN A 59 11.73 20.93 -5.76
CA ASN A 59 11.80 19.56 -5.27
C ASN A 59 10.41 18.92 -5.31
N ARG A 60 10.28 17.89 -6.15
CA ARG A 60 9.05 17.12 -6.31
C ARG A 60 9.35 15.63 -6.18
N VAL A 61 8.35 14.89 -5.72
CA VAL A 61 8.41 13.42 -5.68
C VAL A 61 7.98 12.89 -7.04
N TYR A 62 8.82 12.05 -7.65
CA TYR A 62 8.55 11.43 -8.94
C TYR A 62 8.33 9.93 -8.77
N TYR A 63 7.51 9.37 -9.65
CA TYR A 63 7.32 7.94 -9.87
C TYR A 63 7.60 7.64 -11.33
N TYR A 64 7.90 6.39 -11.69
CA TYR A 64 7.92 6.04 -13.10
C TYR A 64 6.50 6.07 -13.67
N ALA A 65 6.37 6.65 -14.86
CA ALA A 65 5.10 6.73 -15.56
C ALA A 65 4.55 5.33 -15.88
N LYS A 66 5.43 4.36 -16.18
CA LYS A 66 5.05 2.96 -16.43
C LYS A 66 4.36 2.32 -15.22
N ASP A 67 4.88 2.55 -14.01
CA ASP A 67 4.34 1.97 -12.78
C ASP A 67 2.97 2.59 -12.47
N ILE A 68 2.83 3.90 -12.63
CA ILE A 68 1.53 4.57 -12.44
C ILE A 68 0.49 4.12 -13.49
N ASN A 69 0.92 3.81 -14.71
CA ASN A 69 0.03 3.23 -15.73
C ASN A 69 -0.42 1.83 -15.34
N PHE A 70 0.50 0.99 -14.85
CA PHE A 70 0.19 -0.34 -14.34
C PHE A 70 -0.78 -0.28 -13.16
N LEU A 71 -0.56 0.65 -12.22
CA LEU A 71 -1.48 0.88 -11.11
C LEU A 71 -2.91 1.25 -11.56
N ALA A 72 -3.07 1.89 -12.72
CA ALA A 72 -4.38 2.32 -13.19
C ALA A 72 -5.35 1.15 -13.50
N SER A 73 -4.82 -0.03 -13.81
CA SER A 73 -5.60 -1.26 -14.04
C SER A 73 -5.88 -2.07 -12.77
N GLU A 74 -5.33 -1.69 -11.62
CA GLU A 74 -5.41 -2.51 -10.40
C GLU A 74 -6.84 -2.62 -9.84
N PRO A 75 -7.39 -3.84 -9.65
CA PRO A 75 -8.75 -4.05 -9.13
C PRO A 75 -9.00 -3.43 -7.75
N ILE A 76 -7.97 -3.31 -6.92
CA ILE A 76 -8.07 -2.72 -5.58
C ILE A 76 -8.51 -1.24 -5.60
N ILE A 77 -8.23 -0.52 -6.70
CA ILE A 77 -8.71 0.86 -6.87
C ILE A 77 -10.24 0.90 -6.83
N ARG A 78 -10.91 -0.08 -7.44
CA ARG A 78 -12.38 -0.20 -7.41
C ARG A 78 -12.87 -0.42 -5.98
N LYS A 79 -12.16 -1.24 -5.20
CA LYS A 79 -12.47 -1.47 -3.77
C LYS A 79 -12.31 -0.23 -2.91
N PHE A 80 -11.30 0.61 -3.15
CA PHE A 80 -11.18 1.89 -2.47
C PHE A 80 -12.36 2.83 -2.79
N ARG A 81 -12.83 2.82 -4.05
CA ARG A 81 -14.01 3.60 -4.46
C ARG A 81 -15.29 3.08 -3.82
N GLU A 82 -15.50 1.76 -3.80
CA GLU A 82 -16.62 1.11 -3.10
C GLU A 82 -16.63 1.49 -1.61
N TYR A 83 -15.47 1.45 -0.95
CA TYR A 83 -15.35 1.84 0.46
C TYR A 83 -15.68 3.31 0.69
N LYS A 84 -15.26 4.21 -0.21
CA LYS A 84 -15.63 5.63 -0.14
C LYS A 84 -17.14 5.86 -0.30
N ILE A 85 -17.79 5.10 -1.19
CA ILE A 85 -19.26 5.14 -1.36
C ILE A 85 -19.95 4.63 -0.10
N PHE A 86 -19.45 3.53 0.48
CA PHE A 86 -19.92 3.00 1.76
C PHE A 86 -19.84 4.06 2.87
N LEU A 87 -18.71 4.75 3.04
CA LEU A 87 -18.55 5.80 4.04
C LEU A 87 -19.54 6.96 3.84
N ARG A 88 -19.79 7.36 2.59
CA ARG A 88 -20.81 8.39 2.28
C ARG A 88 -22.21 7.93 2.70
N LYS A 89 -22.61 6.71 2.30
CA LYS A 89 -23.91 6.13 2.67
C LYS A 89 -24.06 6.00 4.20
N LEU A 90 -22.99 5.60 4.88
CA LEU A 90 -22.96 5.49 6.35
C LEU A 90 -23.12 6.86 7.01
N THR A 91 -22.43 7.89 6.51
CA THR A 91 -22.56 9.26 7.02
C THR A 91 -23.99 9.77 6.87
N THR A 92 -24.62 9.54 5.71
CA THR A 92 -26.03 9.91 5.49
C THR A 92 -26.99 9.15 6.41
N ALA A 93 -26.80 7.84 6.60
CA ALA A 93 -27.64 7.04 7.49
C ALA A 93 -27.51 7.47 8.96
N LYS A 94 -26.27 7.76 9.41
CA LYS A 94 -26.00 8.32 10.75
C LYS A 94 -26.66 9.69 10.95
N ALA A 95 -26.59 10.57 9.96
CA ALA A 95 -27.25 11.87 10.03
C ALA A 95 -28.78 11.76 10.16
N LYS A 96 -29.38 10.73 9.56
CA LYS A 96 -30.81 10.42 9.64
C LYS A 96 -31.20 9.59 10.87
N ARG A 97 -30.24 9.13 11.68
CA ARG A 97 -30.44 8.20 12.82
C ARG A 97 -31.20 6.92 12.41
N ASP A 98 -30.97 6.44 11.20
CA ASP A 98 -31.58 5.22 10.65
C ASP A 98 -30.74 4.00 11.03
N GLU A 99 -30.97 3.47 12.24
CA GLU A 99 -30.21 2.34 12.81
C GLU A 99 -30.30 1.07 11.96
N GLY A 100 -31.47 0.79 11.37
CA GLY A 100 -31.66 -0.38 10.51
C GLY A 100 -30.77 -0.33 9.27
N ARG A 101 -30.69 0.83 8.62
CA ARG A 101 -29.80 1.04 7.48
C ARG A 101 -28.33 1.04 7.88
N ILE A 102 -27.98 1.58 9.05
CA ILE A 102 -26.61 1.57 9.56
C ILE A 102 -26.13 0.12 9.77
N LYS A 103 -26.95 -0.72 10.42
CA LYS A 103 -26.64 -2.14 10.62
C LYS A 103 -26.42 -2.86 9.30
N LYS A 104 -27.35 -2.72 8.35
CA LYS A 104 -27.25 -3.31 7.01
C LYS A 104 -26.01 -2.84 6.24
N LEU A 105 -25.61 -1.58 6.40
CA LEU A 105 -24.40 -1.06 5.78
C LEU A 105 -23.14 -1.71 6.38
N TYR A 106 -23.07 -1.89 7.70
CA TYR A 106 -21.93 -2.56 8.34
C TYR A 106 -21.84 -4.05 7.95
N GLU A 107 -22.97 -4.74 7.83
CA GLU A 107 -23.01 -6.14 7.35
C GLU A 107 -22.49 -6.26 5.91
N ASN A 108 -22.78 -5.27 5.05
CA ASN A 108 -22.34 -5.23 3.65
C ASN A 108 -21.08 -4.37 3.44
N ARG A 109 -20.24 -4.23 4.47
CA ARG A 109 -19.02 -3.44 4.38
C ARG A 109 -18.13 -4.00 3.27
N PRO A 110 -17.68 -3.17 2.30
CA PRO A 110 -16.80 -3.65 1.25
C PRO A 110 -15.41 -3.92 1.84
N GLU A 111 -14.98 -5.16 1.70
CA GLU A 111 -13.64 -5.63 2.05
C GLU A 111 -12.89 -5.99 0.77
N TYR A 112 -11.56 -5.97 0.86
CA TYR A 112 -10.69 -6.39 -0.22
C TYR A 112 -9.66 -7.36 0.33
N GLN A 113 -9.40 -8.40 -0.44
CA GLN A 113 -8.40 -9.41 -0.15
C GLN A 113 -7.04 -8.98 -0.70
N LEU A 114 -5.98 -9.41 -0.03
CA LEU A 114 -4.60 -9.13 -0.44
C LEU A 114 -3.93 -10.33 -1.11
N ASP A 115 -4.58 -11.50 -1.14
CA ASP A 115 -3.98 -12.77 -1.59
C ASP A 115 -3.42 -12.69 -3.01
N HIS A 116 -4.15 -12.05 -3.94
CA HIS A 116 -3.69 -11.86 -5.31
C HIS A 116 -2.44 -10.96 -5.36
N ILE A 117 -2.41 -9.89 -4.57
CA ILE A 117 -1.29 -8.94 -4.54
C ILE A 117 -0.04 -9.62 -3.97
N VAL A 118 -0.20 -10.44 -2.92
CA VAL A 118 0.91 -11.20 -2.33
C VAL A 118 1.48 -12.18 -3.35
N LYS A 119 0.63 -12.93 -4.07
CA LYS A 119 1.06 -13.87 -5.12
C LYS A 119 1.75 -13.19 -6.30
N GLU A 120 1.29 -12.01 -6.70
CA GLU A 120 1.96 -11.23 -7.76
C GLU A 120 3.34 -10.72 -7.33
N ARG A 121 3.48 -10.29 -6.06
CA ARG A 121 4.77 -9.79 -5.54
C ARG A 121 5.76 -10.92 -5.30
N TYR A 122 5.27 -12.08 -4.89
CA TYR A 122 6.08 -13.24 -4.54
C TYR A 122 5.61 -14.47 -5.34
N PRO A 123 6.02 -14.58 -6.62
CA PRO A 123 5.57 -15.65 -7.51
C PRO A 123 6.01 -17.05 -7.05
N THR A 124 7.09 -17.14 -6.27
CA THR A 124 7.62 -18.40 -5.73
C THR A 124 7.72 -18.34 -4.21
N PHE A 125 7.61 -19.50 -3.56
CA PHE A 125 7.78 -19.60 -2.10
C PHE A 125 9.14 -19.07 -1.64
N GLU A 126 10.21 -19.37 -2.38
CA GLU A 126 11.56 -18.86 -2.09
C GLU A 126 11.61 -17.32 -2.13
N SER A 127 10.94 -16.68 -3.11
CA SER A 127 10.88 -15.22 -3.17
C SER A 127 10.18 -14.61 -1.95
N ALA A 128 9.13 -15.28 -1.44
CA ALA A 128 8.45 -14.85 -0.21
C ALA A 128 9.34 -15.03 1.03
N LEU A 129 10.07 -16.15 1.13
CA LEU A 129 10.98 -16.43 2.25
C LEU A 129 12.11 -15.41 2.36
N ARG A 130 12.66 -14.93 1.23
CA ARG A 130 13.73 -13.93 1.24
C ARG A 130 13.33 -12.59 1.86
N ASP A 131 12.05 -12.21 1.73
CA ASP A 131 11.50 -10.96 2.27
C ASP A 131 10.79 -11.16 3.63
N LEU A 132 10.70 -12.40 4.13
CA LEU A 132 9.95 -12.73 5.33
C LEU A 132 10.51 -12.04 6.60
N ASP A 133 11.82 -11.82 6.66
CA ASP A 133 12.50 -11.19 7.81
C ASP A 133 11.94 -9.81 8.16
N ASP A 134 11.73 -8.93 7.17
CA ASP A 134 11.17 -7.58 7.37
C ASP A 134 9.75 -7.64 7.95
N ALA A 135 8.93 -8.58 7.45
CA ALA A 135 7.58 -8.80 7.94
C ALA A 135 7.57 -9.33 9.39
N LEU A 136 8.47 -10.26 9.73
CA LEU A 136 8.62 -10.80 11.08
C LEU A 136 9.08 -9.72 12.06
N CYS A 137 10.11 -8.93 11.69
CA CYS A 137 10.60 -7.82 12.52
C CYS A 137 9.46 -6.87 12.91
N LEU A 138 8.62 -6.50 11.94
CA LEU A 138 7.46 -5.66 12.19
C LEU A 138 6.43 -6.36 13.10
N LEU A 139 6.12 -7.64 12.87
CA LEU A 139 5.17 -8.39 13.70
C LEU A 139 5.64 -8.49 15.16
N PHE A 140 6.91 -8.78 15.40
CA PHE A 140 7.49 -8.83 16.75
C PHE A 140 7.45 -7.47 17.44
N ALA A 141 7.76 -6.38 16.72
CA ALA A 141 7.63 -5.03 17.26
C ALA A 141 6.18 -4.75 17.70
N PHE A 142 5.18 -5.01 16.83
CA PHE A 142 3.77 -4.78 17.14
C PHE A 142 3.22 -5.69 18.25
N ALA A 143 3.79 -6.87 18.47
CA ALA A 143 3.39 -7.78 19.54
C ALA A 143 3.72 -7.24 20.96
N VAL A 144 4.79 -6.44 21.07
CA VAL A 144 5.26 -5.85 22.33
C VAL A 144 4.63 -4.48 22.62
N LEU A 145 4.22 -3.74 21.58
CA LEU A 145 3.64 -2.41 21.74
C LEU A 145 2.33 -2.40 22.55
N PRO A 146 2.10 -1.37 23.39
CA PRO A 146 0.81 -1.17 24.03
C PRO A 146 -0.24 -0.78 23.00
N HIS A 147 -1.49 -1.13 23.29
CA HIS A 147 -2.61 -0.68 22.47
C HIS A 147 -2.81 0.84 22.63
N THR A 148 -3.15 1.51 21.54
CA THR A 148 -3.42 2.96 21.50
C THR A 148 -4.63 3.26 20.62
N LYS A 149 -5.01 4.53 20.46
CA LYS A 149 -6.07 4.92 19.52
C LYS A 149 -5.73 4.59 18.07
N ILE A 150 -4.44 4.49 17.74
CA ILE A 150 -3.94 4.19 16.39
C ILE A 150 -3.70 2.68 16.25
N ILE A 151 -3.12 2.05 17.27
CA ILE A 151 -2.80 0.62 17.31
C ILE A 151 -3.91 -0.12 18.03
N THR A 152 -4.79 -0.78 17.28
CA THR A 152 -5.95 -1.47 17.86
C THR A 152 -5.54 -2.72 18.65
N SER A 153 -6.30 -3.06 19.69
CA SER A 153 -6.10 -4.30 20.45
C SER A 153 -6.15 -5.55 19.56
N SER A 154 -7.04 -5.56 18.56
CA SER A 154 -7.11 -6.64 17.57
C SER A 154 -5.82 -6.81 16.77
N LEU A 155 -5.12 -5.71 16.45
CA LEU A 155 -3.86 -5.76 15.72
C LEU A 155 -2.76 -6.39 16.58
N VAL A 156 -2.61 -5.92 17.83
CA VAL A 156 -1.62 -6.46 18.78
C VAL A 156 -1.87 -7.93 19.07
N ALA A 157 -3.13 -8.32 19.32
CA ALA A 157 -3.51 -9.71 19.52
C ALA A 157 -3.19 -10.59 18.30
N SER A 158 -3.46 -10.08 17.09
CA SER A 158 -3.13 -10.80 15.85
C SER A 158 -1.62 -10.97 15.69
N SER A 159 -0.84 -9.92 15.95
CA SER A 159 0.62 -9.96 15.91
C SER A 159 1.16 -10.99 16.89
N ARG A 160 0.70 -11.00 18.15
CA ARG A 160 1.11 -11.98 19.16
C ARG A 160 0.83 -13.41 18.75
N ARG A 161 -0.36 -13.67 18.21
CA ARG A 161 -0.75 -14.99 17.70
C ARG A 161 0.19 -15.45 16.59
N LEU A 162 0.40 -14.62 15.57
CA LEU A 162 1.27 -14.95 14.43
C LEU A 162 2.73 -15.16 14.86
N THR A 163 3.26 -14.33 15.76
CA THR A 163 4.64 -14.51 16.28
C THR A 163 4.77 -15.78 17.11
N ALA A 164 3.73 -16.17 17.87
CA ALA A 164 3.72 -17.40 18.64
C ALA A 164 3.65 -18.64 17.74
N GLU A 165 2.79 -18.62 16.72
CA GLU A 165 2.70 -19.67 15.69
C GLU A 165 4.05 -19.84 14.96
N PHE A 166 4.71 -18.72 14.60
CA PHE A 166 6.03 -18.75 13.99
C PHE A 166 7.10 -19.33 14.91
N ASN A 167 7.17 -18.88 16.16
CA ASN A 167 8.11 -19.41 17.14
C ASN A 167 7.90 -20.90 17.41
N HIS A 168 6.65 -21.36 17.47
CA HIS A 168 6.33 -22.77 17.62
C HIS A 168 6.87 -23.60 16.45
N TYR A 169 6.72 -23.12 15.21
CA TYR A 169 7.31 -23.76 14.05
C TYR A 169 8.85 -23.84 14.12
N ILE A 170 9.52 -22.77 14.56
CA ILE A 170 10.99 -22.76 14.73
C ILE A 170 11.45 -23.79 15.78
N ILE A 171 10.70 -23.92 16.87
CA ILE A 171 10.98 -24.90 17.93
C ILE A 171 10.82 -26.33 17.38
N GLU A 172 9.68 -26.65 16.76
CA GLU A 172 9.42 -27.99 16.21
C GLU A 172 10.41 -28.38 15.10
N SER A 173 10.81 -27.41 14.26
CA SER A 173 11.75 -27.64 13.17
C SER A 173 13.23 -27.65 13.59
N ASN A 174 13.55 -27.30 14.85
CA ASN A 174 14.93 -27.15 15.34
C ASN A 174 15.81 -26.28 14.41
N SER A 175 15.24 -25.20 13.87
CA SER A 175 15.90 -24.38 12.82
C SER A 175 16.71 -23.19 13.37
N LEU A 176 16.79 -23.02 14.69
CA LEU A 176 17.54 -21.95 15.33
C LEU A 176 19.05 -22.26 15.36
N ASN A 177 19.81 -21.65 14.46
CA ASN A 177 21.25 -21.89 14.31
C ASN A 177 22.16 -20.84 14.95
N LYS A 178 21.66 -19.61 15.15
CA LYS A 178 22.43 -18.47 15.68
C LYS A 178 21.57 -17.67 16.63
N THR A 179 22.14 -17.26 17.75
CA THR A 179 21.52 -16.36 18.72
C THR A 179 22.48 -15.23 19.04
N VAL A 180 21.93 -14.03 19.22
CA VAL A 180 22.67 -12.85 19.68
C VAL A 180 21.86 -12.28 20.84
N TYR A 181 22.43 -12.25 22.03
CA TYR A 181 21.89 -11.50 23.14
C TYR A 181 22.43 -10.07 23.05
N GLN A 182 21.53 -9.08 23.08
CA GLN A 182 21.90 -7.66 23.29
C GLN A 182 21.96 -7.36 24.78
#